data_AF-A0A9D9VG74-F1
#
_entry.id   AF-A0A9D9VG74-F1
#
_cell.length_a   1.000
_cell.length_b   1.000
_cell.length_c   1.000
_cell.angle_alpha   90.00
_cell.angle_beta   90.00
_cell.angle_gamma   90.00
#
_symmetry.space_group_name_H-M   'P 1'
#
loop_
_entity.id
_entity.type
_entity.pdbx_description
1 polymer ?
#
loop_
_entity_poly.entity_id
_entity_poly.type
_entity_poly.pdbx_seq_one_letter_code
_entity_poly.pdbx_strand_id
1 'polypeptide(L)'
;MKKITLFAAALFMAGSVFSAITVEKLWESTANMPSGADAKQGVGYDQTLYIQDKGAQKIYAFTKVGETVTRSDYAASADGLGLAIDDAGNLAVRVGYFASATPNALKIYKKGSTTAVDITFALPTPGRCDYNSASGDIFSAEGGYVWFLCNTTTSVQYVKICNGGETPADVTVGTMGGVLPAAAGTLSHIVTGTATTWFGQSRSADFYSWNGTEILAATPDGAKKSTLGGCAFTIGGKLVYAYNSGAKNYNSEFKVRNMTDGEDIATGLMIGDGSATNTAYANWLTASKID
;
A
#
# COMPACT_ATOMS: atom_id res chain seq x y z
N MET A 1 -31.75 54.32 23.95
CA MET A 1 -30.39 53.75 24.13
C MET A 1 -30.46 52.26 23.90
N LYS A 2 -29.85 51.79 22.80
CA LYS A 2 -29.81 50.37 22.43
C LYS A 2 -28.78 49.67 23.34
N LYS A 3 -29.24 48.72 24.15
CA LYS A 3 -28.36 47.86 24.96
C LYS A 3 -27.89 46.73 24.05
N ILE A 4 -26.60 46.69 23.75
CA ILE A 4 -25.94 45.53 23.15
C ILE A 4 -25.36 44.71 24.30
N THR A 5 -25.94 43.53 24.50
CA THR A 5 -25.38 42.49 25.36
C THR A 5 -24.31 41.77 24.55
N LEU A 6 -23.04 41.99 24.88
CA LEU A 6 -21.92 41.26 24.31
C LEU A 6 -21.83 39.91 25.04
N PHE A 7 -22.30 38.84 24.40
CA PHE A 7 -21.92 37.49 24.84
C PHE A 7 -20.47 37.26 24.43
N ALA A 8 -19.56 37.31 25.40
CA ALA A 8 -18.28 36.67 25.28
C ALA A 8 -18.53 35.16 25.22
N ALA A 9 -18.66 34.62 24.01
CA ALA A 9 -18.39 33.21 23.81
C ALA A 9 -16.89 33.04 24.06
N ALA A 10 -16.54 32.68 25.29
CA ALA A 10 -15.28 32.03 25.56
C ALA A 10 -15.23 30.83 24.63
N LEU A 11 -14.51 30.97 23.52
CA LEU A 11 -14.09 29.85 22.71
C LEU A 11 -13.10 29.11 23.60
N PHE A 12 -13.60 28.20 24.44
CA PHE A 12 -12.82 27.06 24.87
C PHE A 12 -12.50 26.31 23.58
N MET A 13 -11.44 26.74 22.89
CA MET A 13 -10.59 25.81 22.16
C MET A 13 -10.06 24.90 23.26
N ALA A 14 -10.84 23.88 23.62
CA ALA A 14 -10.28 22.69 24.20
C ALA A 14 -9.25 22.27 23.16
N GLY A 15 -7.98 22.63 23.40
CA GLY A 15 -6.87 21.98 22.75
C GLY A 15 -7.09 20.53 23.10
N SER A 16 -7.64 19.77 22.17
CA SER A 16 -7.65 18.34 22.25
C SER A 16 -6.17 17.98 22.29
N VAL A 17 -5.67 17.76 23.51
CA VAL A 17 -4.45 17.02 23.77
C VAL A 17 -4.69 15.66 23.16
N PHE A 18 -4.40 15.55 21.87
CA PHE A 18 -4.26 14.25 21.24
C PHE A 18 -3.14 13.55 22.01
N SER A 19 -3.41 12.33 22.49
CA SER A 19 -2.32 11.48 22.95
C SER A 19 -1.27 11.44 21.84
N ALA A 20 0.01 11.50 22.21
CA ALA A 20 1.08 11.32 21.26
C ALA A 20 0.83 10.03 20.47
N ILE A 21 0.95 10.10 19.14
CA ILE A 21 0.92 8.89 18.30
C ILE A 21 2.16 8.08 18.69
N THR A 22 1.98 6.82 19.03
CA THR A 22 3.08 5.90 19.38
C THR A 22 3.13 4.74 18.40
N VAL A 23 4.31 4.18 18.17
CA VAL A 23 4.51 2.98 17.36
C VAL A 23 4.92 1.84 18.27
N GLU A 24 4.17 0.76 18.23
CA GLU A 24 4.44 -0.47 18.98
C GLU A 24 4.61 -1.64 18.01
N LYS A 25 5.65 -2.46 18.26
CA LYS A 25 5.81 -3.73 17.55
C LYS A 25 4.93 -4.78 18.21
N LEU A 26 3.81 -5.14 17.58
CA LEU A 26 2.92 -6.17 18.09
C LEU A 26 3.56 -7.56 18.06
N TRP A 27 4.20 -7.91 16.94
CA TRP A 27 4.91 -9.17 16.76
C TRP A 27 5.77 -9.17 15.50
N GLU A 28 6.67 -10.16 15.42
CA GLU A 28 7.46 -10.45 14.23
C GLU A 28 7.61 -11.98 14.08
N SER A 29 7.84 -12.44 12.86
CA SER A 29 8.23 -13.82 12.60
C SER A 29 9.19 -13.89 11.43
N THR A 30 10.21 -14.74 11.56
CA THR A 30 11.10 -15.16 10.48
C THR A 30 10.92 -16.64 10.14
N ALA A 31 10.08 -17.35 10.92
CA ALA A 31 9.83 -18.77 10.75
C ALA A 31 8.77 -19.04 9.69
N ASN A 32 8.95 -20.13 8.93
CA ASN A 32 7.99 -20.60 7.92
C ASN A 32 7.65 -19.60 6.81
N MET A 33 8.52 -18.62 6.57
CA MET A 33 8.40 -17.68 5.46
C MET A 33 8.57 -18.41 4.11
N PRO A 34 7.85 -18.01 3.06
CA PRO A 34 8.17 -18.43 1.70
C PRO A 34 9.61 -18.06 1.32
N SER A 35 10.13 -18.73 0.30
CA SER A 35 11.41 -18.37 -0.31
C SER A 35 11.40 -16.90 -0.74
N GLY A 36 12.49 -16.17 -0.47
CA GLY A 36 12.63 -14.77 -0.92
C GLY A 36 12.63 -14.60 -2.44
N ALA A 37 12.85 -15.69 -3.20
CA ALA A 37 12.69 -15.68 -4.66
C ALA A 37 11.21 -15.70 -5.09
N ASP A 38 10.31 -16.14 -4.20
CA ASP A 38 8.92 -16.48 -4.49
C ASP A 38 7.89 -15.60 -3.76
N ALA A 39 8.27 -14.96 -2.66
CA ALA A 39 7.46 -13.93 -2.01
C ALA A 39 8.09 -12.55 -2.21
N LYS A 40 7.51 -11.74 -3.08
CA LYS A 40 7.97 -10.36 -3.32
C LYS A 40 7.06 -9.27 -2.80
N GLN A 41 5.82 -9.57 -2.40
CA GLN A 41 4.90 -8.61 -1.79
C GLN A 41 4.03 -9.31 -0.74
N GLY A 42 3.81 -8.61 0.37
CA GLY A 42 2.91 -9.01 1.44
C GLY A 42 2.07 -7.81 1.89
N VAL A 43 0.93 -8.08 2.51
CA VAL A 43 -0.02 -7.06 2.98
C VAL A 43 -0.58 -7.44 4.34
N GLY A 44 -0.92 -6.44 5.17
CA GLY A 44 -1.49 -6.66 6.49
C GLY A 44 -2.86 -6.01 6.65
N TYR A 45 -3.79 -6.74 7.26
CA TYR A 45 -5.12 -6.25 7.62
C TYR A 45 -5.68 -7.02 8.80
N ASP A 46 -6.30 -6.31 9.75
CA ASP A 46 -7.02 -6.92 10.88
C ASP A 46 -6.15 -7.99 11.62
N GLN A 47 -4.94 -7.58 12.00
CA GLN A 47 -3.92 -8.39 12.69
C GLN A 47 -3.45 -9.65 11.93
N THR A 48 -3.78 -9.77 10.65
CA THR A 48 -3.36 -10.85 9.77
C THR A 48 -2.40 -10.32 8.71
N LEU A 49 -1.28 -11.00 8.50
CA LEU A 49 -0.39 -10.75 7.36
C LEU A 49 -0.64 -11.79 6.28
N TYR A 50 -0.83 -11.34 5.04
CA TYR A 50 -0.96 -12.17 3.86
C TYR A 50 0.30 -12.07 3.01
N ILE A 51 0.85 -13.21 2.61
CA ILE A 51 2.04 -13.28 1.75
C ILE A 51 1.71 -14.15 0.55
N GLN A 52 1.96 -13.61 -0.64
CA GLN A 52 1.90 -14.39 -1.88
C GLN A 52 3.18 -15.22 -2.03
N ASP A 53 3.04 -16.51 -2.29
CA ASP A 53 4.10 -17.39 -2.75
C ASP A 53 3.78 -17.81 -4.20
N LYS A 54 4.53 -17.26 -5.18
CA LYS A 54 4.34 -17.60 -6.59
C LYS A 54 4.83 -19.01 -6.93
N GLY A 55 5.79 -19.54 -6.18
CA GLY A 55 6.38 -20.86 -6.43
C GLY A 55 5.39 -21.96 -6.05
N ALA A 56 4.74 -21.80 -4.90
CA ALA A 56 3.66 -22.67 -4.44
C ALA A 56 2.29 -22.32 -5.06
N GLN A 57 2.15 -21.14 -5.68
CA GLN A 57 0.88 -20.56 -6.13
C GLN A 57 -0.15 -20.53 -4.99
N LYS A 58 0.27 -20.04 -3.83
CA LYS A 58 -0.54 -19.91 -2.61
C LYS A 58 -0.49 -18.50 -2.05
N ILE A 59 -1.54 -18.13 -1.35
CA ILE A 59 -1.53 -17.03 -0.39
C ILE A 59 -1.49 -17.68 0.99
N TYR A 60 -0.49 -17.32 1.79
CA TYR A 60 -0.39 -17.73 3.18
C TYR A 60 -0.88 -16.59 4.08
N ALA A 61 -1.62 -16.94 5.12
CA ALA A 61 -1.98 -16.03 6.20
C ALA A 61 -1.11 -16.32 7.42
N PHE A 62 -0.66 -15.25 8.09
CA PHE A 62 0.08 -15.30 9.33
C PHE A 62 -0.70 -14.54 10.39
N THR A 63 -0.97 -15.22 11.51
CA THR A 63 -1.65 -14.66 12.67
C THR A 63 -0.88 -14.98 13.93
N LYS A 64 -1.02 -14.14 14.97
CA LYS A 64 -0.51 -14.41 16.31
C LYS A 64 -1.66 -14.76 17.25
N VAL A 65 -1.53 -15.87 17.96
CA VAL A 65 -2.41 -16.25 19.07
C VAL A 65 -1.55 -16.48 20.30
N GLY A 66 -1.73 -15.65 21.33
CA GLY A 66 -0.79 -15.60 22.46
C GLY A 66 0.61 -15.21 21.96
N GLU A 67 1.60 -16.07 22.20
CA GLU A 67 2.98 -15.89 21.71
C GLU A 67 3.31 -16.67 20.43
N THR A 68 2.35 -17.42 19.90
CA THR A 68 2.59 -18.29 18.74
C THR A 68 2.16 -17.60 17.45
N VAL A 69 3.10 -17.42 16.53
CA VAL A 69 2.79 -17.02 15.15
C VAL A 69 2.53 -18.27 14.31
N THR A 70 1.35 -18.36 13.71
CA THR A 70 0.93 -19.49 12.88
C THR A 70 0.83 -19.07 11.43
N ARG A 71 1.38 -19.90 10.53
CA ARG A 71 1.14 -19.82 9.09
C ARG A 71 0.01 -20.78 8.71
N SER A 72 -0.94 -20.33 7.92
CA SER A 72 -1.99 -21.16 7.31
C SER A 72 -2.08 -20.96 5.80
N ASP A 73 -2.53 -21.98 5.09
CA ASP A 73 -2.95 -21.87 3.69
C ASP A 73 -4.26 -21.08 3.65
N TYR A 74 -4.22 -19.87 3.10
CA TYR A 74 -5.42 -19.03 3.01
C TYR A 74 -6.17 -19.29 1.71
N ALA A 75 -5.54 -19.06 0.57
CA ALA A 75 -6.17 -19.20 -0.74
C ALA A 75 -5.18 -19.67 -1.81
N ALA A 76 -5.71 -20.10 -2.95
CA ALA A 76 -4.91 -20.23 -4.17
C ALA A 76 -4.40 -18.84 -4.59
N SER A 77 -3.21 -18.78 -5.18
CA SER A 77 -2.66 -17.59 -5.80
C SER A 77 -2.52 -17.82 -7.32
N ALA A 78 -1.69 -17.01 -7.97
CA ALA A 78 -1.25 -17.17 -9.34
C ALA A 78 0.29 -17.07 -9.43
N ASP A 79 0.83 -17.31 -10.63
CA ASP A 79 2.25 -17.22 -11.02
C ASP A 79 2.78 -15.77 -11.12
N GLY A 80 1.92 -14.78 -10.91
CA GLY A 80 2.27 -13.37 -10.93
C GLY A 80 3.00 -12.87 -9.69
N LEU A 81 3.42 -11.62 -9.76
CA LEU A 81 3.92 -10.85 -8.62
C LEU A 81 2.99 -9.66 -8.42
N GLY A 82 2.41 -9.58 -7.23
CA GLY A 82 1.50 -8.50 -6.86
C GLY A 82 0.38 -9.00 -5.95
N LEU A 83 0.39 -8.50 -4.72
CA LEU A 83 -0.65 -8.75 -3.73
C LEU A 83 -1.02 -7.42 -3.09
N ALA A 84 -2.27 -7.03 -3.25
CA ALA A 84 -2.83 -5.84 -2.60
C ALA A 84 -4.00 -6.23 -1.69
N ILE A 85 -4.25 -5.36 -0.71
CA ILE A 85 -5.46 -5.36 0.10
C ILE A 85 -6.11 -3.99 -0.03
N ASP A 86 -7.42 -3.94 -0.19
CA ASP A 86 -8.18 -2.69 -0.19
C ASP A 86 -8.56 -2.27 1.25
N ASP A 87 -9.25 -1.14 1.40
CA ASP A 87 -9.57 -0.56 2.70
C ASP A 87 -10.61 -1.39 3.48
N ALA A 88 -11.34 -2.28 2.80
CA ALA A 88 -12.31 -3.20 3.38
C ALA A 88 -11.71 -4.58 3.74
N GLY A 89 -10.46 -4.83 3.38
CA GLY A 89 -9.76 -6.08 3.64
C GLY A 89 -9.94 -7.15 2.56
N ASN A 90 -10.39 -6.77 1.36
CA ASN A 90 -10.45 -7.65 0.21
C ASN A 90 -9.09 -7.73 -0.47
N LEU A 91 -8.70 -8.92 -0.93
CA LEU A 91 -7.41 -9.11 -1.60
C LEU A 91 -7.54 -8.99 -3.12
N ALA A 92 -6.52 -8.45 -3.77
CA ALA A 92 -6.35 -8.46 -5.22
C ALA A 92 -4.95 -8.98 -5.58
N VAL A 93 -4.93 -10.10 -6.29
CA VAL A 93 -3.71 -10.80 -6.70
C VAL A 93 -3.52 -10.69 -8.20
N ARG A 94 -2.35 -10.23 -8.63
CA ARG A 94 -2.01 -10.22 -10.05
C ARG A 94 -1.86 -11.64 -10.59
N VAL A 95 -2.47 -11.89 -11.74
CA VAL A 95 -2.33 -13.14 -12.51
C VAL A 95 -1.29 -12.99 -13.62
N GLY A 96 -0.58 -14.07 -13.93
CA GLY A 96 0.32 -14.18 -15.07
C GLY A 96 1.77 -13.87 -14.72
N TYR A 97 2.69 -14.53 -15.43
CA TYR A 97 4.13 -14.43 -15.23
C TYR A 97 4.62 -12.99 -15.05
N PHE A 98 5.35 -12.77 -13.95
CA PHE A 98 5.66 -11.42 -13.50
C PHE A 98 6.48 -10.58 -14.47
N ALA A 99 7.41 -11.22 -15.21
CA ALA A 99 8.24 -10.55 -16.19
C ALA A 99 7.61 -10.50 -17.60
N SER A 100 6.40 -11.07 -17.77
CA SER A 100 5.57 -10.83 -18.96
C SER A 100 5.06 -9.39 -18.96
N ALA A 101 4.98 -8.79 -20.15
CA ALA A 101 4.91 -7.34 -20.34
C ALA A 101 3.53 -6.69 -20.12
N THR A 102 2.52 -7.37 -19.56
CA THR A 102 1.20 -6.75 -19.37
C THR A 102 0.36 -7.49 -18.32
N PRO A 103 0.01 -6.89 -17.17
CA PRO A 103 -1.11 -7.36 -16.36
C PRO A 103 -2.41 -7.16 -17.14
N ASN A 104 -3.18 -8.22 -17.25
CA ASN A 104 -4.49 -8.24 -17.90
C ASN A 104 -5.55 -9.02 -17.08
N ALA A 105 -5.14 -9.55 -15.92
CA ALA A 105 -6.03 -10.29 -15.05
C ALA A 105 -5.66 -10.15 -13.57
N LEU A 106 -6.68 -10.18 -12.73
CA LEU A 106 -6.60 -10.21 -11.28
C LEU A 106 -7.47 -11.36 -10.77
N LYS A 107 -7.02 -11.99 -9.68
CA LYS A 107 -7.88 -12.77 -8.79
C LYS A 107 -8.23 -11.89 -7.60
N ILE A 108 -9.52 -11.66 -7.35
CA ILE A 108 -9.97 -10.91 -6.18
C ILE A 108 -10.67 -11.81 -5.17
N TYR A 109 -10.48 -11.55 -3.89
CA TYR A 109 -11.04 -12.33 -2.79
C TYR A 109 -11.75 -11.39 -1.83
N LYS A 110 -13.03 -11.64 -1.57
CA LYS A 110 -13.77 -10.92 -0.54
C LYS A 110 -13.17 -11.23 0.84
N LYS A 111 -13.14 -10.27 1.76
CA LYS A 111 -12.67 -10.49 3.14
C LYS A 111 -13.33 -11.76 3.72
N GLY A 112 -12.50 -12.68 4.20
CA GLY A 112 -12.94 -13.95 4.80
C GLY A 112 -13.32 -15.07 3.80
N SER A 113 -13.25 -14.83 2.50
CA SER A 113 -13.49 -15.84 1.45
C SER A 113 -12.19 -16.37 0.87
N THR A 114 -12.16 -17.66 0.55
CA THR A 114 -11.05 -18.29 -0.18
C THR A 114 -11.37 -18.51 -1.67
N THR A 115 -12.60 -18.18 -2.08
CA THR A 115 -13.07 -18.26 -3.46
C THR A 115 -12.72 -16.99 -4.20
N ALA A 116 -11.95 -17.13 -5.28
CA ALA A 116 -11.57 -16.02 -6.16
C ALA A 116 -12.70 -15.66 -7.12
N VAL A 117 -12.80 -14.37 -7.45
CA VAL A 117 -13.43 -13.89 -8.68
C VAL A 117 -12.32 -13.47 -9.65
N ASP A 118 -12.42 -13.94 -10.89
CA ASP A 118 -11.46 -13.60 -11.94
C ASP A 118 -11.90 -12.30 -12.64
N ILE A 119 -11.04 -11.30 -12.63
CA ILE A 119 -11.25 -10.02 -13.30
C ILE A 119 -10.31 -9.96 -14.49
N THR A 120 -10.84 -9.65 -15.67
CA THR A 120 -10.06 -9.43 -16.88
C THR A 120 -10.13 -7.97 -17.29
N PHE A 121 -9.03 -7.44 -17.83
CA PHE A 121 -8.92 -6.03 -18.21
C PHE A 121 -7.78 -5.82 -19.21
N ALA A 122 -7.74 -4.63 -19.82
CA ALA A 122 -6.64 -4.17 -20.64
C ALA A 122 -6.21 -2.78 -20.18
N LEU A 123 -4.99 -2.67 -19.65
CA LEU A 123 -4.43 -1.37 -19.25
C LEU A 123 -4.21 -0.47 -20.49
N PRO A 124 -4.50 0.84 -20.42
CA PRO A 124 -4.33 1.77 -21.53
C PRO A 124 -2.91 1.80 -22.13
N THR A 125 -1.89 1.68 -21.28
CA THR A 125 -0.48 1.56 -21.65
C THR A 125 0.09 0.29 -21.02
N PRO A 126 0.05 -0.84 -21.74
CA PRO A 126 0.60 -2.11 -21.28
C PRO A 126 2.09 -2.01 -20.93
N GLY A 127 2.49 -2.65 -19.84
CA GLY A 127 3.90 -2.73 -19.42
C GLY A 127 4.08 -3.72 -18.29
N ARG A 128 5.33 -4.10 -17.98
CA ARG A 128 5.64 -4.95 -16.83
C ARG A 128 5.36 -4.18 -15.52
N CYS A 129 4.51 -4.71 -14.65
CA CYS A 129 4.24 -4.11 -13.34
C CYS A 129 4.42 -5.19 -12.26
N ASP A 130 5.48 -5.09 -11.46
CA ASP A 130 5.84 -6.11 -10.47
C ASP A 130 5.02 -6.03 -9.17
N TYR A 131 4.38 -4.89 -8.93
CA TYR A 131 3.67 -4.57 -7.69
C TYR A 131 2.36 -3.85 -8.00
N ASN A 132 1.38 -4.04 -7.12
CA ASN A 132 0.11 -3.33 -7.13
C ASN A 132 -0.27 -2.91 -5.71
N SER A 133 -1.16 -1.93 -5.61
CA SER A 133 -1.85 -1.57 -4.37
C SER A 133 -3.34 -1.45 -4.63
N ALA A 134 -4.13 -1.39 -3.57
CA ALA A 134 -5.57 -1.23 -3.67
C ALA A 134 -6.09 -0.26 -2.62
N SER A 135 -7.27 0.29 -2.87
CA SER A 135 -7.96 1.26 -2.01
C SER A 135 -9.46 1.22 -2.28
N GLY A 136 -10.28 1.69 -1.34
CA GLY A 136 -11.74 1.59 -1.39
C GLY A 136 -12.23 0.19 -1.02
N ASP A 137 -13.38 -0.21 -1.58
CA ASP A 137 -13.97 -1.54 -1.38
C ASP A 137 -14.40 -2.12 -2.74
N ILE A 138 -13.61 -3.05 -3.28
CA ILE A 138 -13.83 -3.66 -4.61
C ILE A 138 -15.10 -4.51 -4.68
N PHE A 139 -15.70 -4.88 -3.55
CA PHE A 139 -16.98 -5.62 -3.48
C PHE A 139 -18.18 -4.73 -3.15
N SER A 140 -17.98 -3.41 -2.94
CA SER A 140 -19.06 -2.43 -2.74
C SER A 140 -19.60 -1.89 -4.06
N ALA A 141 -20.76 -1.22 -3.99
CA ALA A 141 -21.35 -0.54 -5.16
C ALA A 141 -20.52 0.68 -5.60
N GLU A 142 -19.95 1.43 -4.65
CA GLU A 142 -19.05 2.54 -4.90
C GLU A 142 -17.76 2.08 -5.61
N GLY A 143 -17.31 0.88 -5.23
CA GLY A 143 -16.17 0.18 -5.76
C GLY A 143 -14.83 0.57 -5.13
N GLY A 144 -13.81 -0.17 -5.52
CA GLY A 144 -12.42 0.06 -5.16
C GLY A 144 -11.54 0.12 -6.39
N TYR A 145 -10.28 0.45 -6.18
CA TYR A 145 -9.29 0.60 -7.24
C TYR A 145 -8.12 -0.34 -6.97
N VAL A 146 -7.62 -0.96 -8.03
CA VAL A 146 -6.30 -1.60 -8.05
C VAL A 146 -5.38 -0.75 -8.91
N TRP A 147 -4.27 -0.29 -8.32
CA TRP A 147 -3.36 0.67 -8.89
C TRP A 147 -2.12 0.01 -9.49
N PHE A 148 -1.70 0.51 -10.65
CA PHE A 148 -0.54 0.02 -11.38
C PHE A 148 0.36 1.18 -11.80
N LEU A 149 1.65 1.05 -11.50
CA LEU A 149 2.70 1.89 -12.09
C LEU A 149 3.70 0.98 -12.79
N CYS A 150 3.60 0.95 -14.12
CA CYS A 150 4.25 -0.06 -14.93
C CYS A 150 5.57 0.44 -15.50
N ASN A 151 6.50 -0.48 -15.75
CA ASN A 151 7.78 -0.19 -16.35
C ASN A 151 7.61 0.59 -17.65
N THR A 152 8.44 1.61 -17.86
CA THR A 152 8.45 2.54 -19.00
C THR A 152 7.23 3.48 -19.11
N THR A 153 6.25 3.40 -18.20
CA THR A 153 5.12 4.34 -18.20
C THR A 153 5.44 5.57 -17.35
N THR A 154 4.86 6.71 -17.71
CA THR A 154 4.95 7.96 -16.93
C THR A 154 3.66 8.28 -16.18
N SER A 155 2.64 7.44 -16.31
CA SER A 155 1.34 7.65 -15.67
C SER A 155 0.90 6.43 -14.88
N VAL A 156 0.16 6.71 -13.80
CA VAL A 156 -0.48 5.70 -12.95
C VAL A 156 -1.75 5.22 -13.64
N GLN A 157 -1.96 3.91 -13.68
CA GLN A 157 -3.12 3.28 -14.28
C GLN A 157 -3.92 2.58 -13.20
N TYR A 158 -5.21 2.37 -13.45
CA TYR A 158 -6.08 1.72 -12.50
C TYR A 158 -7.07 0.79 -13.15
N VAL A 159 -7.49 -0.20 -12.38
CA VAL A 159 -8.70 -1.00 -12.61
C VAL A 159 -9.64 -0.69 -11.45
N LYS A 160 -10.73 0.02 -11.73
CA LYS A 160 -11.83 0.23 -10.80
C LYS A 160 -12.75 -0.97 -10.89
N ILE A 161 -13.11 -1.54 -9.75
CA ILE A 161 -13.99 -2.71 -9.63
C ILE A 161 -15.10 -2.33 -8.66
N CYS A 162 -16.35 -2.41 -9.13
CA CYS A 162 -17.57 -2.34 -8.32
C CYS A 162 -18.14 -3.76 -8.14
N ASN A 163 -18.95 -3.99 -7.12
CA ASN A 163 -19.74 -5.23 -6.93
C ASN A 163 -18.94 -6.53 -7.16
N GLY A 164 -17.64 -6.55 -6.87
CA GLY A 164 -16.79 -7.72 -7.12
C GLY A 164 -16.62 -8.09 -8.60
N GLY A 165 -16.94 -7.20 -9.53
CA GLY A 165 -16.82 -7.45 -10.97
C GLY A 165 -17.82 -8.48 -11.50
N GLU A 166 -19.01 -8.58 -10.90
CA GLU A 166 -20.07 -9.51 -11.30
C GLU A 166 -20.44 -9.40 -12.79
N THR A 167 -20.33 -8.21 -13.38
CA THR A 167 -20.53 -7.96 -14.80
C THR A 167 -19.39 -7.16 -15.42
N PRO A 168 -19.22 -7.17 -16.77
CA PRO A 168 -18.24 -6.31 -17.43
C PRO A 168 -18.43 -4.81 -17.19
N ALA A 169 -19.64 -4.36 -16.87
CA ALA A 169 -19.93 -2.95 -16.59
C ALA A 169 -19.38 -2.51 -15.22
N ASP A 170 -19.11 -3.46 -14.32
CA ASP A 170 -18.55 -3.20 -13.00
C ASP A 170 -17.03 -2.98 -13.02
N VAL A 171 -16.39 -3.18 -14.17
CA VAL A 171 -14.95 -3.04 -14.34
C VAL A 171 -14.65 -1.87 -15.26
N THR A 172 -14.01 -0.83 -14.71
CA THR A 172 -13.56 0.34 -15.48
C THR A 172 -12.05 0.46 -15.42
N VAL A 173 -11.40 0.63 -16.55
CA VAL A 173 -9.94 0.80 -16.62
C VAL A 173 -9.62 2.23 -17.04
N GLY A 174 -8.60 2.84 -16.44
CA GLY A 174 -8.20 4.18 -16.79
C GLY A 174 -6.77 4.52 -16.44
N THR A 175 -6.43 5.78 -16.68
CA THR A 175 -5.16 6.40 -16.32
C THR A 175 -5.47 7.60 -15.44
N MET A 176 -4.75 7.72 -14.33
CA MET A 176 -4.84 8.89 -13.46
C MET A 176 -4.23 10.12 -14.13
N GLY A 177 -4.66 11.29 -13.68
CA GLY A 177 -4.00 12.54 -14.02
C GLY A 177 -2.54 12.60 -13.55
N GLY A 178 -1.79 13.51 -14.18
CA GLY A 178 -0.40 13.77 -13.88
C GLY A 178 0.57 12.87 -14.65
N VAL A 179 1.70 13.45 -15.04
CA VAL A 179 2.78 12.76 -15.78
C VAL A 179 4.05 12.86 -14.94
N LEU A 180 4.59 11.70 -14.56
CA LEU A 180 5.87 11.61 -13.86
C LEU A 180 6.97 12.26 -14.69
N PRO A 181 7.92 12.95 -14.05
CA PRO A 181 9.03 13.60 -14.75
C PRO A 181 10.00 12.62 -15.42
N ALA A 182 9.95 11.34 -15.04
CA ALA A 182 10.69 10.25 -15.66
C ALA A 182 9.82 8.99 -15.73
N ALA A 183 10.10 8.14 -16.70
CA ALA A 183 9.43 6.86 -16.84
C ALA A 183 9.74 5.95 -15.64
N ALA A 184 8.72 5.26 -15.15
CA ALA A 184 8.83 4.31 -14.06
C ALA A 184 9.69 3.11 -14.46
N GLY A 185 10.48 2.58 -13.52
CA GLY A 185 11.16 1.30 -13.67
C GLY A 185 10.26 0.12 -13.28
N THR A 186 10.80 -1.11 -13.38
CA THR A 186 10.11 -2.33 -12.93
C THR A 186 9.84 -2.37 -11.43
N LEU A 187 10.52 -1.53 -10.65
CA LEU A 187 10.40 -1.44 -9.20
C LEU A 187 9.71 -0.13 -8.82
N SER A 188 8.41 -0.05 -9.13
CA SER A 188 7.58 1.12 -8.86
C SER A 188 6.31 0.72 -8.13
N HIS A 189 5.82 1.58 -7.25
CA HIS A 189 4.69 1.28 -6.37
C HIS A 189 3.86 2.53 -6.08
N ILE A 190 2.55 2.34 -6.01
CA ILE A 190 1.61 3.33 -5.50
C ILE A 190 1.38 3.05 -4.02
N VAL A 191 1.86 3.96 -3.18
CA VAL A 191 1.74 3.86 -1.72
C VAL A 191 0.29 4.01 -1.27
N THR A 192 -0.43 4.96 -1.87
CA THR A 192 -1.88 5.13 -1.68
C THR A 192 -2.47 5.88 -2.88
N GLY A 193 -3.74 5.61 -3.18
CA GLY A 193 -4.47 6.23 -4.28
C GLY A 193 -5.93 6.42 -3.93
N THR A 194 -6.56 7.42 -4.54
CA THR A 194 -8.00 7.66 -4.55
C THR A 194 -8.44 7.92 -5.99
N ALA A 195 -9.74 8.08 -6.22
CA ALA A 195 -10.28 8.44 -7.53
C ALA A 195 -9.66 9.74 -8.14
N THR A 196 -9.07 10.61 -7.32
CA THR A 196 -8.57 11.92 -7.77
C THR A 196 -7.13 12.22 -7.41
N THR A 197 -6.50 11.46 -6.49
CA THR A 197 -5.15 11.71 -6.00
C THR A 197 -4.34 10.43 -5.88
N TRP A 198 -3.02 10.52 -5.93
CA TRP A 198 -2.15 9.37 -5.62
C TRP A 198 -0.81 9.82 -5.04
N PHE A 199 -0.16 8.91 -4.32
CA PHE A 199 1.21 9.04 -3.81
C PHE A 199 1.97 7.75 -4.11
N GLY A 200 3.17 7.87 -4.69
CA GLY A 200 3.92 6.71 -5.16
C GLY A 200 5.40 6.98 -5.33
N GLN A 201 6.14 5.91 -5.61
CA GLN A 201 7.59 5.91 -5.76
C GLN A 201 8.01 5.02 -6.93
N SER A 202 9.02 5.47 -7.66
CA SER A 202 9.88 4.56 -8.44
C SER A 202 11.21 4.41 -7.71
N ARG A 203 11.70 3.18 -7.52
CA ARG A 203 12.97 2.93 -6.82
C ARG A 203 14.12 3.64 -7.52
N SER A 204 15.06 4.14 -6.74
CA SER A 204 16.17 5.00 -7.14
C SER A 204 15.74 6.38 -7.63
N ALA A 205 14.45 6.70 -7.56
CA ALA A 205 13.89 8.02 -7.81
C ALA A 205 13.19 8.57 -6.56
N ASP A 206 12.68 9.79 -6.69
CA ASP A 206 11.87 10.47 -5.68
C ASP A 206 10.47 9.88 -5.54
N PHE A 207 9.81 10.21 -4.42
CA PHE A 207 8.37 10.03 -4.31
C PHE A 207 7.67 11.20 -4.97
N TYR A 208 6.54 10.90 -5.61
CA TYR A 208 5.70 11.88 -6.27
C TYR A 208 4.28 11.74 -5.78
N SER A 209 3.56 12.86 -5.78
CA SER A 209 2.11 12.86 -5.58
C SER A 209 1.40 13.63 -6.69
N TRP A 210 0.18 13.19 -6.97
CA TRP A 210 -0.79 13.91 -7.78
C TRP A 210 -1.90 14.41 -6.87
N ASN A 211 -2.15 15.72 -6.89
CA ASN A 211 -3.18 16.37 -6.05
C ASN A 211 -4.50 16.64 -6.80
N GLY A 212 -4.64 16.18 -8.05
CA GLY A 212 -5.77 16.51 -8.92
C GLY A 212 -5.48 17.60 -9.95
N THR A 213 -4.37 18.34 -9.81
CA THR A 213 -4.01 19.45 -10.70
C THR A 213 -2.59 19.35 -11.23
N GLU A 214 -1.62 18.99 -10.39
CA GLU A 214 -0.21 18.91 -10.76
C GLU A 214 0.51 17.75 -10.07
N ILE A 215 1.68 17.40 -10.61
CA ILE A 215 2.61 16.47 -9.97
C ILE A 215 3.52 17.26 -9.03
N LEU A 216 3.53 16.85 -7.77
CA LEU A 216 4.37 17.42 -6.73
C LEU A 216 5.50 16.44 -6.38
N ALA A 217 6.69 16.98 -6.15
CA ALA A 217 7.72 16.24 -5.42
C ALA A 217 7.22 16.03 -4.00
N ALA A 218 7.15 14.78 -3.56
CA ALA A 218 6.56 14.39 -2.29
C ALA A 218 7.52 13.54 -1.44
N THR A 219 8.81 13.56 -1.78
CA THR A 219 9.86 12.81 -1.06
C THR A 219 9.91 13.26 0.40
N PRO A 220 9.59 12.35 1.34
CA PRO A 220 9.75 12.65 2.76
C PRO A 220 11.23 12.84 3.12
N ASP A 221 11.50 13.58 4.17
CA ASP A 221 12.88 13.81 4.63
C ASP A 221 13.54 12.50 5.08
N GLY A 222 14.83 12.36 4.78
CA GLY A 222 15.55 11.12 5.10
C GLY A 222 14.99 9.87 4.41
N ALA A 223 14.06 10.01 3.45
CA ALA A 223 13.57 8.90 2.67
C ALA A 223 14.70 8.30 1.85
N LYS A 224 14.82 6.98 1.95
CA LYS A 224 15.84 6.22 1.25
C LYS A 224 15.30 5.75 -0.10
N LYS A 225 15.94 6.19 -1.17
CA LYS A 225 15.52 5.91 -2.54
C LYS A 225 15.94 4.53 -3.06
N SER A 226 16.95 3.89 -2.46
CA SER A 226 17.47 2.60 -2.93
C SER A 226 16.60 1.39 -2.54
N THR A 227 15.52 1.59 -1.77
CA THR A 227 14.52 0.57 -1.42
C THR A 227 13.12 1.14 -1.66
N LEU A 228 12.25 0.35 -2.29
CA LEU A 228 10.87 0.73 -2.59
C LEU A 228 9.95 0.50 -1.40
N GLY A 229 8.87 1.27 -1.31
CA GLY A 229 7.72 0.95 -0.48
C GLY A 229 7.46 1.96 0.63
N GLY A 230 6.35 1.75 1.33
CA GLY A 230 5.80 2.69 2.30
C GLY A 230 4.30 2.52 2.42
N CYS A 231 3.73 3.13 3.46
CA CYS A 231 2.30 3.33 3.62
C CYS A 231 2.02 4.77 4.09
N ALA A 232 0.80 5.21 3.82
CA ALA A 232 0.29 6.50 4.24
C ALA A 232 -1.12 6.31 4.81
N PHE A 233 -1.40 6.95 5.94
CA PHE A 233 -2.69 6.83 6.62
C PHE A 233 -2.99 8.11 7.42
N THR A 234 -4.26 8.32 7.77
CA THR A 234 -4.68 9.48 8.56
C THR A 234 -5.12 9.03 9.96
N ILE A 235 -4.52 9.59 11.01
CA ILE A 235 -4.90 9.34 12.41
C ILE A 235 -5.18 10.67 13.08
N GLY A 236 -6.36 10.83 13.67
CA GLY A 236 -6.72 12.07 14.37
C GLY A 236 -6.62 13.33 13.49
N GLY A 237 -6.85 13.20 12.18
CA GLY A 237 -6.70 14.30 11.20
C GLY A 237 -5.25 14.61 10.81
N LYS A 238 -4.26 13.84 11.28
CA LYS A 238 -2.85 13.97 10.91
C LYS A 238 -2.50 12.95 9.84
N LEU A 239 -1.80 13.40 8.80
CA LEU A 239 -1.24 12.53 7.77
C LEU A 239 0.04 11.90 8.32
N VAL A 240 0.08 10.58 8.37
CA VAL A 240 1.21 9.82 8.88
C VAL A 240 1.75 8.93 7.77
N TYR A 241 3.06 9.02 7.52
CA TYR A 241 3.74 8.15 6.57
C TYR A 241 4.68 7.20 7.31
N ALA A 242 4.70 5.94 6.89
CA ALA A 242 5.77 5.02 7.20
C ALA A 242 6.53 4.71 5.89
N TYR A 243 7.84 4.92 5.88
CA TYR A 243 8.63 4.81 4.66
C TYR A 243 10.08 4.41 4.95
N ASN A 244 10.73 3.85 3.93
CA ASN A 244 12.12 3.43 4.01
C ASN A 244 13.05 4.58 4.36
N SER A 245 13.94 4.35 5.32
CA SER A 245 14.90 5.33 5.81
C SER A 245 16.27 4.70 6.01
N GLY A 246 17.17 5.43 6.67
CA GLY A 246 18.50 4.95 7.02
C GLY A 246 19.56 5.22 5.96
N ALA A 247 20.82 5.07 6.37
CA ALA A 247 21.99 5.40 5.55
C ALA A 247 22.52 4.23 4.70
N LYS A 248 22.17 2.97 5.04
CA LYS A 248 22.70 1.78 4.37
C LYS A 248 21.82 1.35 3.21
N ASN A 249 22.40 1.26 2.01
CA ASN A 249 21.70 0.74 0.83
C ASN A 249 21.11 -0.65 1.09
N TYR A 250 19.88 -0.87 0.60
CA TYR A 250 19.16 -2.15 0.65
C TYR A 250 18.93 -2.76 2.04
N ASN A 251 19.08 -1.99 3.13
CA ASN A 251 18.58 -2.37 4.46
C ASN A 251 17.05 -2.24 4.59
N SER A 252 16.51 -2.86 5.65
CA SER A 252 15.08 -2.92 5.97
C SER A 252 14.63 -1.86 6.99
N GLU A 253 15.37 -0.75 7.08
CA GLU A 253 15.09 0.32 8.03
C GLU A 253 13.96 1.22 7.51
N PHE A 254 13.08 1.63 8.41
CA PHE A 254 12.02 2.57 8.13
C PHE A 254 11.78 3.51 9.32
N LYS A 255 11.05 4.58 9.06
CA LYS A 255 10.56 5.49 10.11
C LYS A 255 9.10 5.82 9.89
N VAL A 256 8.46 6.29 10.95
CA VAL A 256 7.09 6.78 10.95
C VAL A 256 7.14 8.27 11.27
N ARG A 257 6.55 9.09 10.40
CA ARG A 257 6.56 10.56 10.53
C ARG A 257 5.15 11.11 10.42
N ASN A 258 4.84 12.09 11.27
CA ASN A 258 3.69 12.96 11.09
C ASN A 258 4.02 14.00 10.02
N MET A 259 3.48 13.82 8.83
CA MET A 259 3.72 14.70 7.69
C MET A 259 2.99 16.05 7.82
N THR A 260 1.93 16.10 8.63
CA THR A 260 1.19 17.35 8.89
C THR A 260 2.02 18.30 9.75
N ASP A 261 2.66 17.78 10.80
CA ASP A 261 3.40 18.60 11.75
C ASP A 261 4.91 18.63 11.44
N GLY A 262 5.39 17.75 10.56
CA GLY A 262 6.79 17.69 10.18
C GLY A 262 7.67 17.06 11.25
N GLU A 263 7.13 16.19 12.10
CA GLU A 263 7.83 15.58 13.24
C GLU A 263 7.90 14.07 13.13
N ASP A 264 9.06 13.49 13.43
CA ASP A 264 9.24 12.03 13.47
C ASP A 264 8.51 11.45 14.70
N ILE A 265 7.68 10.44 14.47
CA ILE A 265 6.98 9.70 15.53
C ILE A 265 7.88 8.59 16.06
N ALA A 266 8.54 7.87 15.15
CA ALA A 266 9.46 6.79 15.49
C ALA A 266 10.52 6.63 14.40
N THR A 267 11.77 6.44 14.81
CA THR A 267 12.94 6.29 13.92
C THR A 267 13.73 5.03 14.26
N GLY A 268 14.54 4.54 13.32
CA GLY A 268 15.38 3.37 13.55
C GLY A 268 14.61 2.06 13.68
N LEU A 269 13.39 2.01 13.11
CA LEU A 269 12.59 0.79 13.06
C LEU A 269 13.15 -0.14 11.98
N MET A 270 13.12 -1.44 12.23
CA MET A 270 13.65 -2.46 11.31
C MET A 270 12.60 -3.51 11.02
N ILE A 271 12.50 -3.93 9.75
CA ILE A 271 11.82 -5.19 9.40
C ILE A 271 12.85 -6.32 9.54
N GLY A 272 12.61 -7.25 10.47
CA GLY A 272 13.53 -8.33 10.79
C GLY A 272 14.72 -7.86 11.64
N ASP A 273 15.77 -8.68 11.70
CA ASP A 273 16.91 -8.50 12.62
C ASP A 273 17.92 -7.41 12.21
N GLY A 274 17.70 -6.74 11.08
CA GLY A 274 18.58 -5.67 10.57
C GLY A 274 20.01 -6.09 10.20
N SER A 275 20.35 -7.37 10.35
CA SER A 275 21.71 -7.91 10.20
C SER A 275 22.02 -8.30 8.76
N ALA A 276 20.98 -8.59 7.96
CA ALA A 276 21.12 -9.06 6.59
C ALA A 276 21.78 -8.01 5.66
N THR A 277 23.00 -8.29 5.23
CA THR A 277 23.61 -7.63 4.07
C THR A 277 23.00 -8.18 2.78
N ASN A 278 22.21 -7.35 2.06
CA ASN A 278 21.48 -7.62 0.79
C ASN A 278 20.21 -8.51 0.97
N THR A 279 19.00 -8.26 0.44
CA THR A 279 18.49 -7.50 -0.72
C THR A 279 17.01 -7.07 -0.50
N ALA A 280 16.71 -6.11 0.40
CA ALA A 280 15.35 -5.55 0.42
C ALA A 280 15.17 -4.60 -0.77
N TYR A 281 14.80 -5.14 -1.94
CA TYR A 281 14.44 -4.35 -3.12
C TYR A 281 13.19 -3.50 -2.85
N ALA A 282 12.32 -4.00 -1.97
CA ALA A 282 11.16 -3.31 -1.44
C ALA A 282 10.89 -3.75 0.01
N ASN A 283 10.35 -2.84 0.81
CA ASN A 283 9.75 -3.11 2.10
C ASN A 283 8.27 -2.76 2.01
N TRP A 284 7.42 -3.77 2.20
CA TRP A 284 5.97 -3.59 2.12
C TRP A 284 5.44 -3.22 3.47
N LEU A 285 5.17 -1.93 3.61
CA LEU A 285 4.49 -1.37 4.75
C LEU A 285 3.02 -1.25 4.36
N THR A 286 2.14 -1.73 5.23
CA THR A 286 0.70 -1.52 5.12
C THR A 286 0.21 -0.92 6.42
N ALA A 287 -0.81 -0.10 6.35
CA ALA A 287 -1.50 0.41 7.52
C ALA A 287 -2.93 -0.11 7.48
N SER A 288 -3.38 -0.67 8.60
CA SER A 288 -4.76 -1.09 8.80
C SER A 288 -5.21 -0.60 10.16
N LYS A 289 -6.49 -0.23 10.25
CA LYS A 289 -7.11 0.11 11.53
C LYS A 289 -7.24 -1.17 12.36
N ILE A 290 -6.83 -1.08 13.62
CA ILE A 290 -7.12 -2.11 14.63
C ILE A 290 -8.22 -1.50 15.51
N ASP A 291 -9.38 -2.15 15.53
CA ASP A 291 -10.53 -1.72 16.35
C ASP A 291 -10.34 -2.04 17.84
#